data_AF-A0A251XHX9-F1
#
_entry.id   AF-A0A251XHX9-F1
#
_cell.length_a   1.000
_cell.length_b   1.000
_cell.length_c   1.000
_cell.angle_alpha   90.00
_cell.angle_beta   90.00
_cell.angle_gamma   90.00
#
_symmetry.space_group_name_H-M   'P 1'
#
loop_
_entity.id
_entity.type
_entity.pdbx_description
1 polymer ?
#
loop_
_entity_poly.entity_id
_entity_poly.type
_entity_poly.pdbx_seq_one_letter_code
_entity_poly.pdbx_strand_id
1 'polypeptide(L)'
;MSVEIPQQDVMIVTGMSGAGRSTVGNALEDLGWYVVDNLPPQMLKPLVELAGRAGTSLPKIAAVVDVRGGDFFSELRDILQTFGTGPRLRVLFLEATDAALVRRFEQVRRPHPLQGNGTLLDGIAAERAA
;
A
#
# COMPACT_ATOMS: atom_id res chain seq x y z
N MET A 1 -14.52 -30.85 11.15
CA MET A 1 -13.66 -29.95 11.93
C MET A 1 -12.66 -29.36 10.95
N SER A 2 -12.97 -28.18 10.42
CA SER A 2 -12.13 -27.54 9.41
C SER A 2 -10.87 -27.03 10.10
N VAL A 3 -9.74 -27.65 9.82
CA VAL A 3 -8.44 -27.20 10.30
C VAL A 3 -8.18 -25.85 9.61
N GLU A 4 -8.20 -24.74 10.37
CA GLU A 4 -7.68 -23.47 9.87
C GLU A 4 -6.18 -23.68 9.59
N ILE A 5 -5.84 -23.89 8.32
CA ILE A 5 -4.45 -23.87 7.89
C ILE A 5 -3.95 -22.45 8.20
N PRO A 6 -2.91 -22.29 9.01
CA PRO A 6 -2.43 -20.97 9.36
C PRO A 6 -1.91 -20.29 8.08
N GLN A 7 -2.70 -19.35 7.58
CA GLN A 7 -2.43 -18.60 6.37
C GLN A 7 -1.56 -17.40 6.70
N GLN A 8 -0.57 -17.15 5.85
CA GLN A 8 0.28 -15.98 5.96
C GLN A 8 -0.55 -14.70 5.83
N ASP A 9 -0.36 -13.74 6.74
CA ASP A 9 -1.01 -12.43 6.68
C ASP A 9 -0.22 -11.50 5.76
N VAL A 10 -0.90 -10.95 4.76
CA VAL A 10 -0.34 -9.92 3.88
C VAL A 10 -1.24 -8.70 3.90
N MET A 11 -0.66 -7.55 4.20
CA MET A 11 -1.35 -6.27 4.17
C MET A 11 -0.75 -5.37 3.10
N ILE A 12 -1.61 -4.84 2.24
CA ILE A 12 -1.24 -3.86 1.24
C ILE A 12 -1.66 -2.50 1.77
N VAL A 13 -0.70 -1.63 2.03
CA VAL A 13 -0.94 -0.25 2.45
C VAL A 13 -0.78 0.65 1.25
N THR A 14 -1.82 1.39 0.91
CA THR A 14 -1.81 2.33 -0.20
C THR A 14 -2.64 3.55 0.18
N GLY A 15 -2.82 4.47 -0.75
CA GLY A 15 -3.56 5.71 -0.55
C GLY A 15 -2.80 6.92 -1.04
N MET A 16 -3.41 8.08 -0.84
CA MET A 16 -2.92 9.32 -1.42
C MET A 16 -1.53 9.72 -0.89
N SER A 17 -0.76 10.41 -1.72
CA SER A 17 0.49 11.06 -1.32
C SER A 17 0.23 11.99 -0.13
N GLY A 18 0.95 11.79 0.97
CA GLY A 18 0.75 12.56 2.21
C GLY A 18 -0.38 12.06 3.11
N ALA A 19 -1.12 10.99 2.76
CA ALA A 19 -2.19 10.44 3.60
C ALA A 19 -1.69 9.77 4.90
N GLY A 20 -0.40 9.42 4.98
CA GLY A 20 0.22 8.83 6.17
C GLY A 20 0.70 7.39 5.99
N ARG A 21 0.96 6.95 4.75
CA ARG A 21 1.47 5.60 4.42
C ARG A 21 2.71 5.23 5.24
N SER A 22 3.69 6.13 5.33
CA SER A 22 4.90 5.89 6.14
C SER A 22 4.61 5.81 7.63
N THR A 23 3.65 6.59 8.15
CA THR A 23 3.24 6.50 9.56
C THR A 23 2.61 5.14 9.86
N VAL A 24 1.78 4.65 8.94
CA VAL A 24 1.20 3.29 9.05
C VAL A 24 2.28 2.22 8.92
N GLY A 25 3.24 2.38 8.01
CA GLY A 25 4.41 1.50 7.90
C GLY A 25 5.11 1.36 9.24
N ASN A 26 5.54 2.46 9.85
CA ASN A 26 6.22 2.45 11.15
C ASN A 26 5.37 1.77 12.25
N ALA A 27 4.07 2.08 12.31
CA ALA A 27 3.18 1.46 13.27
C ALA A 27 3.03 -0.06 13.07
N LEU A 28 3.13 -0.54 11.82
CA LEU A 28 3.11 -1.96 11.51
C LEU A 28 4.43 -2.65 11.88
N GLU A 29 5.57 -1.99 11.69
CA GLU A 29 6.86 -2.48 12.18
C GLU A 29 6.83 -2.67 13.70
N ASP A 30 6.29 -1.69 14.44
CA ASP A 30 6.12 -1.75 15.90
C ASP A 30 5.21 -2.93 16.33
N LEU A 31 4.26 -3.31 15.48
CA LEU A 31 3.37 -4.46 15.68
C LEU A 31 3.96 -5.80 15.20
N GLY A 32 5.24 -5.81 14.81
CA GLY A 32 5.97 -7.01 14.38
C GLY A 32 5.70 -7.44 12.95
N TRP A 33 5.23 -6.53 12.09
CA TRP A 33 5.14 -6.77 10.65
C TRP A 33 6.48 -6.49 9.97
N TYR A 34 6.79 -7.28 8.96
CA TYR A 34 7.85 -6.98 8.01
C TYR A 34 7.31 -6.01 6.96
N VAL A 35 7.73 -4.75 7.05
CA VAL A 35 7.28 -3.68 6.15
C VAL A 35 8.23 -3.55 4.97
N VAL A 36 7.66 -3.58 3.76
CA VAL A 36 8.35 -3.29 2.50
C VAL A 36 7.81 -1.97 2.00
N ASP A 37 8.58 -0.89 2.19
CA ASP A 37 8.21 0.44 1.74
C ASP A 37 8.57 0.69 0.27
N ASN A 38 7.83 1.60 -0.38
CA ASN A 38 8.03 2.03 -1.76
C ASN A 38 8.09 0.86 -2.77
N LEU A 39 7.25 -0.16 -2.56
CA LEU A 39 7.19 -1.33 -3.41
C LEU A 39 6.55 -0.96 -4.76
N PRO A 40 7.20 -1.24 -5.91
CA PRO A 40 6.57 -1.07 -7.21
C PRO A 40 5.34 -1.99 -7.34
N PRO A 41 4.22 -1.53 -7.93
CA PRO A 41 3.00 -2.35 -8.08
C PRO A 41 3.24 -3.72 -8.72
N GLN A 42 4.13 -3.78 -9.72
CA GLN A 42 4.51 -5.00 -10.45
C GLN A 42 5.18 -6.06 -9.54
N MET A 43 5.78 -5.64 -8.43
CA MET A 43 6.45 -6.52 -7.47
C MET A 43 5.48 -7.09 -6.42
N LEU A 44 4.24 -6.63 -6.41
CA LEU A 44 3.25 -7.04 -5.43
C LEU A 44 2.88 -8.53 -5.59
N LYS A 45 2.66 -8.98 -6.83
CA LYS A 45 2.30 -10.37 -7.12
C LYS A 45 3.41 -11.36 -6.70
N PRO A 46 4.69 -11.17 -7.09
CA PRO A 46 5.79 -12.00 -6.60
C PRO A 46 5.89 -12.05 -5.07
N LEU A 47 5.65 -10.94 -4.37
CA LEU A 47 5.69 -10.87 -2.92
C LEU A 47 4.57 -11.71 -2.29
N VAL A 48 3.34 -11.60 -2.79
CA VAL A 48 2.19 -12.38 -2.31
C VAL A 48 2.36 -13.87 -2.62
N GLU A 49 2.90 -14.22 -3.79
CA GLU A 49 3.23 -15.61 -4.14
C GLU A 49 4.26 -16.21 -3.18
N LEU A 50 5.32 -15.46 -2.87
CA LEU A 50 6.33 -15.89 -1.90
C LEU A 50 5.73 -16.07 -0.51
N ALA A 51 4.91 -15.12 -0.06
CA ALA A 51 4.20 -15.17 1.21
C ALA A 51 3.28 -16.41 1.30
N GLY A 52 2.57 -16.72 0.22
CA GLY A 52 1.71 -17.90 0.13
C GLY A 52 2.49 -19.22 0.20
N ARG A 53 3.69 -19.29 -0.39
CA ARG A 53 4.55 -20.49 -0.35
C ARG A 53 5.23 -20.70 0.99
N ALA A 54 5.62 -19.62 1.66
CA ALA A 54 6.34 -19.70 2.93
C ALA A 54 5.42 -20.04 4.11
N GLY A 55 4.11 -19.77 4.00
CA GLY A 55 3.17 -19.93 5.12
C GLY A 55 3.60 -19.11 6.33
N THR A 56 3.35 -19.61 7.55
CA THR A 56 3.71 -18.91 8.81
C THR A 56 5.18 -18.97 9.18
N SER A 57 6.06 -19.50 8.32
CA SER A 57 7.50 -19.43 8.55
C SER A 57 8.05 -18.00 8.41
N LEU A 58 7.31 -17.11 7.73
CA LEU A 58 7.63 -15.69 7.61
C LEU A 58 6.83 -14.86 8.62
N PRO A 59 7.40 -13.74 9.11
CA PRO A 59 6.62 -12.72 9.83
C PRO A 59 5.53 -12.15 8.91
N LYS A 60 4.47 -11.57 9.49
CA LYS A 60 3.38 -10.92 8.74
C LYS A 60 3.97 -9.85 7.82
N ILE A 61 3.48 -9.74 6.58
CA ILE A 61 4.09 -8.86 5.56
C ILE A 61 3.19 -7.67 5.30
N ALA A 62 3.75 -6.47 5.33
CA ALA A 62 3.07 -5.24 4.95
C ALA A 62 3.79 -4.61 3.75
N ALA A 63 3.11 -4.54 2.60
CA ALA A 63 3.61 -3.90 1.40
C ALA A 63 3.03 -2.50 1.29
N VAL A 64 3.87 -1.47 1.43
CA VAL A 64 3.46 -0.10 1.15
C VAL A 64 3.66 0.15 -0.34
N VAL A 65 2.54 0.29 -1.04
CA VAL A 65 2.51 0.50 -2.48
C VAL A 65 2.05 1.91 -2.77
N ASP A 66 2.78 2.57 -3.65
CA ASP A 66 2.40 3.87 -4.16
C ASP A 66 1.50 3.73 -5.40
N VAL A 67 0.36 4.43 -5.41
CA VAL A 67 -0.62 4.40 -6.52
C VAL A 67 -0.17 5.18 -7.76
N ARG A 68 1.04 5.75 -7.73
CA ARG A 68 1.68 6.42 -8.88
C ARG A 68 1.79 5.47 -10.08
N GLY A 69 0.77 5.45 -10.95
CA GLY A 69 0.84 4.78 -12.25
C GLY A 69 -0.39 4.01 -12.71
N GLY A 70 -1.49 3.92 -11.94
CA GLY A 70 -2.72 3.21 -12.37
C GLY A 70 -2.61 1.67 -12.43
N ASP A 71 -1.40 1.14 -12.66
CA ASP A 71 -1.08 -0.29 -12.72
C ASP A 71 -1.32 -1.02 -11.38
N PHE A 72 -1.45 -0.29 -10.27
CA PHE A 72 -1.74 -0.88 -8.97
C PHE A 72 -3.08 -1.65 -8.96
N PHE A 73 -4.11 -1.09 -9.59
CA PHE A 73 -5.44 -1.71 -9.54
C PHE A 73 -5.55 -2.95 -10.42
N SER A 74 -4.84 -2.99 -11.56
CA SER A 74 -4.76 -4.19 -12.39
C SER A 74 -4.01 -5.31 -11.67
N GLU A 75 -2.82 -5.01 -11.12
CA GLU A 75 -2.02 -5.99 -10.36
C GLU A 75 -2.78 -6.51 -9.13
N LEU A 76 -3.43 -5.62 -8.37
CA LEU A 76 -4.24 -6.01 -7.21
C LEU A 76 -5.40 -6.92 -7.61
N ARG A 77 -6.09 -6.62 -8.72
CA ARG A 77 -7.18 -7.44 -9.23
C ARG A 77 -6.71 -8.84 -9.61
N ASP A 78 -5.57 -8.93 -10.31
CA ASP A 78 -5.00 -10.20 -10.73
C ASP A 78 -4.60 -11.05 -9.52
N ILE A 79 -4.03 -10.43 -8.49
CA ILE A 79 -3.71 -11.08 -7.21
C ILE A 79 -4.99 -11.60 -6.54
N LEU A 80 -6.02 -10.77 -6.38
CA LEU A 80 -7.28 -11.17 -5.75
C LEU A 80 -7.96 -12.32 -6.49
N GLN A 81 -7.84 -12.40 -7.82
CA GLN A 81 -8.36 -13.52 -8.61
C GLN A 81 -7.53 -14.79 -8.49
N THR A 82 -6.21 -14.66 -8.30
CA THR A 82 -5.28 -15.79 -8.25
C THR A 82 -5.33 -16.53 -6.90
N PHE A 83 -5.60 -15.83 -5.80
CA PHE A 83 -5.52 -16.40 -4.45
C PHE A 83 -6.90 -16.68 -3.82
N GLY A 84 -7.59 -17.73 -4.29
CA GLY A 84 -8.84 -18.21 -3.68
C GLY A 84 -8.66 -19.01 -2.38
N THR A 85 -7.47 -19.58 -2.14
CA THR A 85 -7.11 -20.38 -0.95
C THR A 85 -5.74 -19.99 -0.34
N GLY A 86 -5.19 -18.85 -0.75
CA GLY A 86 -3.84 -18.38 -0.44
C GLY A 86 -3.71 -17.58 0.88
N PRO A 87 -2.73 -16.67 0.99
CA PRO A 87 -2.53 -15.84 2.17
C PRO A 87 -3.75 -14.95 2.47
N ARG A 88 -3.94 -14.58 3.74
CA ARG A 88 -4.97 -13.63 4.18
C ARG A 88 -4.60 -12.23 3.73
N LEU A 89 -5.06 -11.86 2.55
CA LEU A 89 -4.80 -10.55 1.95
C LEU A 89 -5.75 -9.48 2.52
N ARG A 90 -5.19 -8.38 2.98
CA ARG A 90 -5.93 -7.18 3.42
C ARG A 90 -5.41 -5.96 2.68
N VAL A 91 -6.30 -5.05 2.32
CA VAL A 91 -5.94 -3.77 1.70
C VAL A 91 -6.36 -2.65 2.64
N LEU A 92 -5.41 -1.78 2.97
CA LEU A 92 -5.60 -0.56 3.73
C LEU A 92 -5.38 0.63 2.80
N PHE A 93 -6.45 1.33 2.47
CA PHE A 93 -6.41 2.56 1.68
C PHE A 93 -6.48 3.76 2.62
N LEU A 94 -5.47 4.62 2.57
CA LEU A 94 -5.39 5.82 3.39
C LEU A 94 -5.86 7.05 2.60
N GLU A 95 -6.82 7.75 3.17
CA GLU A 95 -7.34 9.00 2.64
C GLU A 95 -7.20 10.12 3.68
N ALA A 96 -7.06 11.35 3.18
CA ALA A 96 -7.12 12.55 3.99
C ALA A 96 -7.86 13.64 3.21
N THR A 97 -8.34 14.67 3.90
CA THR A 97 -8.92 15.86 3.26
C THR A 97 -7.84 16.67 2.57
N ASP A 98 -8.20 17.40 1.51
CA ASP A 98 -7.25 18.24 0.76
C ASP A 98 -6.54 19.24 1.69
N ALA A 99 -7.30 19.86 2.61
CA ALA A 99 -6.74 20.76 3.61
C ALA A 99 -5.69 20.09 4.51
N ALA A 100 -5.89 18.82 4.88
CA ALA A 100 -4.90 18.07 5.66
C ALA A 100 -3.68 17.71 4.82
N LEU A 101 -3.85 17.31 3.56
CA LEU A 101 -2.75 17.02 2.64
C LEU A 101 -1.90 18.27 2.40
N VAL A 102 -2.54 19.42 2.10
CA VAL A 102 -1.85 20.70 1.91
C VAL A 102 -0.97 21.04 3.11
N ARG A 103 -1.56 21.04 4.32
CA ARG A 103 -0.82 21.33 5.56
C ARG A 103 0.37 20.40 5.75
N ARG A 104 0.23 19.11 5.46
CA ARG A 104 1.32 18.13 5.60
C ARG A 104 2.45 18.39 4.60
N PHE A 105 2.12 18.65 3.33
CA PHE A 105 3.12 18.96 2.30
C PHE A 105 3.85 20.28 2.58
N GLU A 106 3.15 21.29 3.08
CA GLU A 106 3.74 22.56 3.53
C GLU A 106 4.70 22.36 4.72
N GLN A 107 4.35 21.49 5.68
CA GLN A 107 5.19 21.18 6.83
C GLN A 107 6.52 20.53 6.42
N VAL A 108 6.50 19.56 5.49
CA VAL A 108 7.70 18.87 5.04
C VAL A 108 8.41 19.57 3.86
N ARG A 109 7.84 20.68 3.36
CA ARG A 109 8.32 21.44 2.19
C ARG A 109 8.67 20.56 0.98
N ARG A 110 7.94 19.46 0.79
CA ARG A 110 8.14 18.56 -0.35
C ARG A 110 7.16 18.91 -1.47
N PRO A 111 7.58 18.87 -2.74
CA PRO A 111 6.67 18.97 -3.86
C PRO A 111 5.77 17.72 -3.93
N HIS A 112 4.54 17.90 -4.40
CA HIS A 112 3.65 16.78 -4.72
C HIS A 112 4.17 16.04 -5.95
N PRO A 113 4.19 14.69 -5.98
CA PRO A 113 4.72 13.94 -7.11
C PRO A 113 4.06 14.25 -8.46
N LEU A 114 2.77 14.55 -8.44
CA LEU A 114 1.97 14.84 -9.64
C LEU A 114 1.78 16.35 -9.93
N GLN A 115 2.37 17.27 -9.15
CA GLN A 115 2.14 18.71 -9.40
C GLN A 115 2.84 19.22 -10.67
N GLY A 116 3.94 18.60 -11.10
CA GLY A 116 4.74 19.11 -12.22
C GLY A 116 5.12 20.59 -12.04
N ASN A 117 4.68 21.43 -12.98
CA ASN A 117 4.85 22.89 -12.93
C ASN A 117 3.62 23.63 -12.35
N GLY A 118 2.59 22.91 -11.93
CA GLY A 118 1.36 23.44 -11.34
C GLY A 118 1.45 23.65 -9.83
N THR A 119 0.29 23.91 -9.22
CA THR A 119 0.17 24.09 -7.76
C THR A 119 0.07 22.74 -7.04
N LEU A 120 0.31 22.76 -5.72
CA LEU A 120 0.10 21.59 -4.85
C LEU A 120 -1.35 21.06 -4.95
N LEU A 121 -2.33 21.96 -5.05
CA LEU A 121 -3.74 21.60 -5.22
C LEU A 121 -3.99 20.88 -6.56
N ASP A 122 -3.33 21.32 -7.64
CA ASP A 122 -3.42 20.64 -8.93
C ASP A 122 -2.88 19.20 -8.84
N GLY A 123 -1.77 19.01 -8.13
CA GLY A 123 -1.20 17.68 -7.87
C GLY A 123 -2.14 16.77 -7.07
N ILE A 124 -2.77 17.30 -6.02
CA ILE A 124 -3.74 16.56 -5.18
C ILE A 124 -4.98 16.19 -6.00
N ALA A 125 -5.52 17.13 -6.78
CA ALA A 125 -6.69 16.91 -7.62
C ALA A 125 -6.41 15.87 -8.71
N ALA A 126 -5.23 15.92 -9.34
CA ALA A 126 -4.80 14.93 -10.31
C ALA A 126 -4.70 13.52 -9.70
N GLU A 127 -4.21 13.38 -8.47
CA GLU A 127 -4.13 12.08 -7.79
C GLU A 127 -5.51 11.52 -7.43
N ARG A 128 -6.48 12.36 -7.08
CA ARG A 128 -7.85 11.92 -6.81
C ARG A 128 -8.61 11.45 -8.04
N ALA A 129 -8.26 11.98 -9.20
CA ALA A 129 -8.89 11.67 -10.47
C ALA A 129 -8.28 10.44 -11.18
N ALA A 130 -7.17 9.90 -10.64
CA ALA A 130 -6.47 8.72 -11.15
C ALA A 130 -7.02 7.43 -10.55
#